data_AF-A0A6A3E1L7-F1
#
_entry.id   AF-A0A6A3E1L7-F1
#
_cell.length_a   1.000
_cell.length_b   1.000
_cell.length_c   1.000
_cell.angle_alpha   90.00
_cell.angle_beta   90.00
_cell.angle_gamma   90.00
#
_symmetry.space_group_name_H-M   'P 1'
#
loop_
_entity.id
_entity.type
_entity.pdbx_description
1 polymer ?
#
loop_
_entity_poly.entity_id
_entity_poly.type
_entity_poly.pdbx_seq_one_letter_code
_entity_poly.pdbx_strand_id
1 'polypeptide(L)'
;MELIVHRHDLADGGKGVCEHLNETEAVFYSVAKKHITKSIVVRGNFISKHGMCSLWLKIESQFFRPLTVYRKSMANEMKAKVPWLTIGKFPPSVDLTTPARMGFSAWFSAKNSVVSEVTELVLSGMKELRVEDERKN
;
A
#
# COMPACT_ATOMS: atom_id res chain seq x y z
N MET A 1 -13.42 9.17 20.60
CA MET A 1 -13.33 8.60 19.24
C MET A 1 -13.55 7.11 19.39
N GLU A 2 -14.49 6.55 18.64
CA GLU A 2 -14.81 5.13 18.65
C GLU A 2 -14.52 4.55 17.28
N LEU A 3 -14.08 3.29 17.24
CA LEU A 3 -13.78 2.57 16.00
C LEU A 3 -14.43 1.19 16.07
N ILE A 4 -15.23 0.87 15.06
CA ILE A 4 -15.79 -0.47 14.90
C ILE A 4 -14.71 -1.35 14.26
N VAL A 5 -14.23 -2.36 14.99
CA VAL A 5 -13.11 -3.22 14.57
C VAL A 5 -13.58 -4.40 13.72
N HIS A 6 -14.75 -4.94 14.02
CA HIS A 6 -15.34 -6.10 13.35
C HIS A 6 -16.86 -6.07 13.55
N ARG A 7 -17.62 -6.69 12.64
CA ARG A 7 -19.08 -6.78 12.71
C ARG A 7 -19.55 -8.19 12.42
N HIS A 8 -20.67 -8.54 13.04
CA HIS A 8 -21.35 -9.81 12.86
C HIS A 8 -22.84 -9.55 13.01
N ASP A 9 -23.58 -9.69 11.91
CA ASP A 9 -25.01 -9.39 11.86
C ASP A 9 -25.78 -10.67 11.52
N LEU A 10 -26.74 -11.03 12.38
CA LEU A 10 -27.57 -12.23 12.25
C LEU A 10 -28.84 -12.00 11.41
N ALA A 11 -29.04 -10.79 10.88
CA ALA A 11 -30.16 -10.42 10.04
C ALA A 11 -29.64 -9.71 8.77
N ASP A 12 -30.29 -9.96 7.63
CA ASP A 12 -29.99 -9.22 6.40
C ASP A 12 -30.50 -7.77 6.51
N GLY A 13 -29.72 -6.84 5.97
CA GLY A 13 -30.05 -5.42 5.94
C GLY A 13 -31.07 -5.03 4.87
N GLY A 14 -31.52 -5.97 4.03
CA GLY A 14 -32.55 -5.73 3.02
C GLY A 14 -32.08 -4.82 1.88
N LYS A 15 -30.78 -4.81 1.58
CA LYS A 15 -30.18 -4.01 0.49
C LYS A 15 -29.76 -4.85 -0.73
N GLY A 16 -30.23 -6.09 -0.81
CA GLY A 16 -30.11 -6.94 -1.99
C GLY A 16 -28.98 -7.99 -1.94
N VAL A 17 -28.21 -8.05 -0.85
CA VAL A 17 -27.21 -9.11 -0.65
C VAL A 17 -27.89 -10.42 -0.22
N CYS A 18 -29.04 -10.35 0.47
CA CYS A 18 -29.85 -11.50 0.89
C CYS A 18 -29.10 -12.53 1.74
N GLU A 19 -28.03 -12.10 2.42
CA GLU A 19 -27.23 -12.92 3.31
C GLU A 19 -26.92 -12.15 4.59
N HIS A 20 -26.72 -12.90 5.68
CA HIS A 20 -26.27 -12.37 6.95
C HIS A 20 -24.78 -12.03 6.88
N LEU A 21 -24.34 -10.96 7.55
CA LEU A 21 -22.91 -10.71 7.75
C LEU A 21 -22.35 -11.66 8.81
N ASN A 22 -22.23 -12.93 8.43
CA ASN A 22 -21.84 -14.05 9.30
C ASN A 22 -20.62 -14.79 8.72
N GLU A 23 -19.51 -14.07 8.65
CA GLU A 23 -18.25 -14.63 8.14
C GLU A 23 -17.74 -15.76 9.05
N THR A 24 -17.43 -16.91 8.44
CA THR A 24 -16.95 -18.11 9.14
C THR A 24 -15.73 -18.71 8.44
N GLU A 25 -14.86 -19.35 9.21
CA GLU A 25 -13.72 -20.13 8.72
C GLU A 25 -13.97 -21.62 8.95
N ALA A 26 -13.69 -22.44 7.93
CA ALA A 26 -13.73 -23.89 8.02
C ALA A 26 -12.30 -24.41 8.24
N VAL A 27 -12.02 -24.92 9.45
CA VAL A 27 -10.69 -25.41 9.82
C VAL A 27 -10.73 -26.92 9.96
N PHE A 28 -9.77 -27.61 9.33
CA PHE A 28 -9.57 -29.03 9.57
C PHE A 28 -8.87 -29.24 10.90
N TYR A 29 -9.58 -29.84 11.85
CA TYR A 29 -9.02 -30.15 13.16
C TYR A 29 -8.35 -31.53 13.10
N SER A 30 -7.02 -31.52 12.96
CA SER A 30 -6.20 -32.72 12.73
C SER A 30 -6.35 -33.77 13.83
N VAL A 31 -6.54 -33.35 15.10
CA VAL A 31 -6.65 -34.25 16.25
C VAL A 31 -7.94 -35.07 16.21
N ALA A 32 -9.09 -34.44 15.94
CA ALA A 32 -10.37 -35.17 15.81
C ALA A 32 -10.68 -35.62 14.37
N LYS A 33 -9.74 -35.38 13.43
CA LYS A 33 -9.87 -35.68 11.98
C LYS A 33 -11.20 -35.19 11.39
N LYS A 34 -11.66 -34.00 11.78
CA LYS A 34 -12.96 -33.45 11.37
C LYS A 34 -12.85 -31.98 10.99
N HIS A 35 -13.68 -31.55 10.05
CA HIS A 35 -13.90 -30.14 9.76
C HIS A 35 -14.78 -29.48 10.82
N ILE A 36 -14.33 -28.33 11.32
CA ILE A 36 -15.07 -27.50 12.27
C ILE A 36 -15.25 -26.13 11.64
N THR A 37 -16.48 -25.63 11.65
CA THR A 37 -16.80 -24.26 11.25
C THR A 37 -16.77 -23.36 12.48
N LYS A 38 -16.03 -22.26 12.42
CA LYS A 38 -15.93 -21.26 13.49
C LYS A 38 -16.15 -19.87 12.93
N SER A 39 -16.50 -18.90 13.78
CA SER A 39 -16.56 -17.50 13.37
C SER A 39 -15.15 -16.99 13.00
N ILE A 40 -15.08 -16.08 12.03
CA ILE A 40 -13.82 -15.49 11.61
C ILE A 40 -13.17 -14.68 12.75
N VAL A 41 -11.85 -14.74 12.85
CA VAL A 41 -11.09 -13.95 13.81
C VAL A 41 -10.23 -12.95 13.06
N VAL A 42 -10.55 -11.66 13.21
CA VAL A 42 -9.80 -10.57 12.59
C VAL A 42 -8.68 -10.11 13.52
N ARG A 43 -7.47 -9.93 12.95
CA ARG A 43 -6.32 -9.35 13.65
C ARG A 43 -5.79 -8.18 12.84
N GLY A 44 -5.54 -7.06 13.52
CA GLY A 44 -5.03 -5.84 12.92
C GLY A 44 -4.33 -4.96 13.93
N ASN A 45 -3.65 -3.94 13.43
CA ASN A 45 -2.91 -2.96 14.24
C ASN A 45 -3.57 -1.59 14.15
N PHE A 46 -3.58 -0.86 15.27
CA PHE A 46 -4.04 0.53 15.31
C PHE A 46 -2.86 1.46 15.60
N ILE A 47 -2.81 2.60 14.89
CA ILE A 47 -1.86 3.67 15.15
C ILE A 47 -2.62 4.80 15.85
N SER A 48 -2.23 5.15 17.06
CA SER A 48 -2.79 6.27 17.81
C SER A 48 -1.78 7.41 17.95
N LYS A 49 -2.30 8.65 17.99
CA LYS A 49 -1.60 9.91 18.32
C LYS A 49 -0.29 10.15 17.56
N HIS A 50 -0.41 10.74 16.38
CA HIS A 50 0.67 11.37 15.62
C HIS A 50 0.21 12.75 15.15
N GLY A 51 1.08 13.74 15.13
CA GLY A 51 0.82 14.98 14.37
C GLY A 51 0.66 14.67 12.89
N MET A 52 -0.01 15.53 12.12
CA MET A 52 -0.40 15.22 10.72
C MET A 52 0.77 14.69 9.86
N CYS A 53 1.95 15.30 9.93
CA CYS A 53 3.13 14.84 9.18
C CYS A 53 3.59 13.43 9.61
N SER A 54 3.67 13.17 10.92
CA SER A 54 4.04 11.86 11.45
C SER A 54 3.00 10.77 11.16
N LEU A 55 1.72 11.15 11.02
CA LEU A 55 0.65 10.22 10.63
C LEU A 55 0.82 9.78 9.17
N TRP A 56 1.01 10.73 8.25
CA TRP A 56 1.17 10.45 6.82
C TRP A 56 2.40 9.57 6.53
N LEU A 57 3.57 9.94 7.08
CA LEU A 57 4.80 9.17 6.86
C LEU A 57 4.73 7.74 7.42
N LYS A 58 4.07 7.58 8.57
CA LYS A 58 3.91 6.28 9.21
C LYS A 58 2.87 5.41 8.49
N ILE A 59 1.79 6.02 7.98
CA ILE A 59 0.78 5.31 7.18
C ILE A 59 1.39 4.82 5.86
N GLU A 60 2.08 5.69 5.13
CA GLU A 60 2.65 5.35 3.83
C GLU A 60 3.68 4.20 3.94
N SER A 61 4.59 4.30 4.91
CA SER A 61 5.65 3.30 5.10
C SER A 61 5.15 1.97 5.65
N GLN A 62 4.16 1.96 6.55
CA GLN A 62 3.73 0.71 7.22
C GLN A 62 2.59 -0.01 6.50
N PHE A 63 1.67 0.72 5.87
CA PHE A 63 0.48 0.11 5.24
C PHE A 63 0.61 -0.06 3.73
N PHE A 64 1.15 0.95 3.03
CA PHE A 64 1.15 0.94 1.56
C PHE A 64 2.43 0.34 0.96
N ARG A 65 3.55 0.36 1.70
CA ARG A 65 4.83 -0.20 1.26
C ARG A 65 5.49 -1.07 2.34
N PRO A 66 4.84 -2.15 2.80
CA PRO A 66 5.44 -3.01 3.82
C PRO A 66 6.73 -3.64 3.28
N LEU A 67 7.72 -3.82 4.16
CA LEU A 67 8.95 -4.53 3.82
C LEU A 67 8.64 -6.01 3.55
N THR A 68 8.79 -6.43 2.29
CA THR A 68 8.61 -7.83 1.90
C THR A 68 9.86 -8.64 2.24
N VAL A 69 9.72 -9.62 3.12
CA VAL A 69 10.81 -10.55 3.46
C VAL A 69 10.75 -11.75 2.51
N TYR A 70 11.79 -11.91 1.68
CA TYR A 70 11.97 -13.11 0.87
C TYR A 70 13.00 -14.03 1.55
N ARG A 71 12.54 -15.17 2.07
CA ARG A 71 13.44 -16.18 2.63
C ARG A 71 13.69 -17.27 1.59
N LYS A 72 14.94 -17.37 1.13
CA LYS A 72 15.41 -18.51 0.32
C LYS A 72 16.39 -19.32 1.18
N SER A 73 16.12 -20.61 1.36
CA SER A 73 17.10 -21.53 1.94
C SER A 73 18.28 -21.63 0.99
N MET A 74 19.48 -21.25 1.44
CA MET A 74 20.71 -21.28 0.65
C MET A 74 21.82 -21.88 1.52
N ALA A 75 22.65 -22.73 0.92
CA ALA A 75 23.76 -23.41 1.60
C ALA A 75 25.04 -22.55 1.74
N ASN A 76 25.08 -21.33 1.18
CA ASN A 76 26.27 -20.48 1.21
C ASN A 76 25.94 -18.98 1.12
N GLU A 77 26.78 -18.14 1.74
CA GLU A 77 26.67 -16.67 1.77
C GLU A 77 27.06 -16.04 0.42
N MET A 78 26.16 -16.01 -0.56
CA MET A 78 26.35 -15.20 -1.77
C MET A 78 25.80 -13.79 -1.57
N LYS A 79 26.62 -12.78 -1.91
CA LYS A 79 26.19 -11.37 -2.00
C LYS A 79 25.09 -11.25 -3.07
N ALA A 80 23.97 -10.64 -2.70
CA ALA A 80 22.82 -10.46 -3.58
C ALA A 80 23.18 -9.69 -4.86
N LYS A 81 22.58 -10.09 -5.99
CA LYS A 81 22.75 -9.45 -7.30
C LYS A 81 22.24 -8.00 -7.21
N VAL A 82 23.07 -7.04 -7.61
CA VAL A 82 22.73 -5.60 -7.58
C VAL A 82 21.51 -5.33 -8.50
N PRO A 83 20.51 -4.54 -8.06
CA PRO A 83 19.37 -4.18 -8.88
C PRO A 83 19.79 -3.46 -10.18
N TRP A 84 19.05 -3.69 -11.26
CA TRP A 84 19.27 -3.02 -12.56
C TRP A 84 18.80 -1.55 -12.57
N LEU A 85 17.90 -1.20 -11.64
CA LEU A 85 17.40 0.14 -11.37
C LEU A 85 17.58 0.44 -9.88
N THR A 86 18.22 1.57 -9.59
CA THR A 86 18.33 2.12 -8.24
C THR A 86 17.40 3.31 -8.13
N ILE A 87 16.51 3.26 -7.15
CA ILE A 87 15.60 4.35 -6.82
C ILE A 87 16.22 5.10 -5.63
N GLY A 88 16.55 6.38 -5.83
CA GLY A 88 17.05 7.26 -4.78
C GLY A 88 16.03 7.45 -3.66
N LYS A 89 16.48 7.93 -2.50
CA LYS A 89 15.54 8.29 -1.42
C LYS A 89 14.69 9.47 -1.88
N PHE A 90 13.37 9.28 -1.90
CA PHE A 90 12.44 10.39 -1.99
C PHE A 90 12.64 11.32 -0.78
N PRO A 91 12.55 12.65 -0.95
CA PRO A 91 12.68 13.58 0.15
C PRO A 91 11.68 13.20 1.26
N PRO A 92 12.10 13.25 2.55
CA PRO A 92 11.30 12.77 3.68
C PRO A 92 9.98 13.51 3.86
N SER A 93 9.76 14.56 3.11
CA SER A 93 8.49 15.23 2.95
C SER A 93 8.66 16.16 1.75
N VAL A 94 7.83 15.99 0.71
CA VAL A 94 7.25 17.20 0.14
C VAL A 94 6.47 17.76 1.31
N ASP A 95 7.06 18.68 2.07
CA ASP A 95 6.42 19.26 3.25
C ASP A 95 5.01 19.60 2.83
N LEU A 96 4.02 18.93 3.45
CA LEU A 96 2.63 18.84 2.99
C LEU A 96 1.92 20.21 2.90
N THR A 97 2.68 21.29 3.13
CA THR A 97 2.30 22.70 3.18
C THR A 97 3.15 23.58 2.25
N THR A 98 4.23 23.10 1.64
CA THR A 98 5.10 23.91 0.76
C THR A 98 5.43 23.19 -0.55
N PRO A 99 5.40 23.89 -1.70
CA PRO A 99 5.83 23.32 -2.97
C PRO A 99 7.28 22.82 -2.91
N ALA A 100 7.52 21.59 -3.37
CA ALA A 100 8.86 21.04 -3.53
C ALA A 100 9.21 20.87 -5.02
N ARG A 101 10.44 21.23 -5.38
CA ARG A 101 10.99 20.92 -6.71
C ARG A 101 11.75 19.61 -6.64
N MET A 102 11.55 18.77 -7.64
CA MET A 102 12.06 17.40 -7.65
C MET A 102 12.73 17.10 -8.99
N GLY A 103 13.96 16.58 -8.94
CA GLY A 103 14.75 16.27 -10.13
C GLY A 103 14.72 14.76 -10.41
N PHE A 104 14.10 14.36 -11.53
CA PHE A 104 13.96 12.94 -11.91
C PHE A 104 15.30 12.20 -12.05
N SER A 105 16.35 12.87 -12.53
CA SER A 105 17.70 12.29 -12.67
C SER A 105 18.37 11.96 -11.33
N ALA A 106 17.96 12.59 -10.23
CA ALA A 106 18.46 12.29 -8.89
C ALA A 106 17.81 11.03 -8.30
N TRP A 107 16.67 10.59 -8.85
CA TRP A 107 15.89 9.49 -8.30
C TRP A 107 15.97 8.21 -9.10
N PHE A 108 16.09 8.30 -10.41
CA PHE A 108 16.14 7.14 -11.28
C PHE A 108 17.55 6.98 -11.84
N SER A 109 18.27 5.99 -11.31
CA SER A 109 19.58 5.59 -11.82
C SER A 109 19.52 4.16 -12.32
N ALA A 110 19.62 4.00 -13.64
CA ALA A 110 19.67 2.70 -14.28
C ALA A 110 21.11 2.38 -14.69
N LYS A 111 21.49 1.11 -14.58
CA LYS A 111 22.82 0.68 -15.05
C LYS A 111 22.88 0.87 -16.58
N ASN A 112 23.81 1.73 -17.03
CA ASN A 112 24.03 2.06 -18.45
C ASN A 112 22.88 2.82 -19.13
N SER A 113 22.04 3.55 -18.38
CA SER A 113 20.98 4.37 -18.96
C SER A 113 20.75 5.64 -18.14
N VAL A 114 20.25 6.68 -18.81
CA VAL A 114 19.88 7.97 -18.23
C VAL A 114 18.47 8.29 -18.70
N VAL A 115 17.69 8.98 -17.87
CA VAL A 115 16.38 9.50 -18.25
C VAL A 115 16.55 10.39 -19.49
N SER A 116 15.99 9.97 -20.63
CA SER A 116 16.13 10.66 -21.92
C SER A 116 14.95 11.56 -22.27
N GLU A 117 13.75 11.21 -21.82
CA GLU A 117 12.50 11.92 -22.13
C GLU A 117 11.55 11.87 -20.93
N VAL A 118 10.80 12.95 -20.72
CA VAL A 118 9.77 13.06 -19.68
C VAL A 118 8.52 13.67 -20.31
N THR A 119 7.41 12.93 -20.25
CA THR A 119 6.11 13.36 -20.77
C THR A 119 5.11 13.43 -19.62
N GLU A 120 4.46 14.57 -19.44
CA GLU A 120 3.42 14.73 -18.40
C GLU A 120 2.07 14.21 -18.91
N LEU A 121 1.44 13.34 -18.13
CA LEU A 121 0.15 12.72 -18.44
C LEU A 121 -0.88 13.06 -17.34
N VAL A 122 -2.16 12.96 -17.67
CA VAL A 122 -3.26 13.00 -16.68
C VAL A 122 -3.15 11.83 -15.69
N LEU A 123 -3.80 11.93 -14.52
CA LEU A 123 -3.68 10.94 -13.43
C LEU A 123 -3.97 9.48 -13.85
N SER A 124 -4.86 9.27 -14.83
CA SER A 124 -5.14 7.93 -15.35
C SER A 124 -4.05 7.37 -16.26
N GLY A 125 -3.06 8.18 -16.65
CA GLY A 125 -2.00 7.83 -17.61
C GLY A 125 -2.47 7.76 -19.06
N MET A 126 -3.72 8.14 -19.37
CA MET A 126 -4.32 7.89 -20.68
C MET A 126 -4.12 9.01 -21.70
N LYS A 127 -3.68 10.19 -21.27
CA LYS A 127 -3.61 11.38 -22.13
C LYS A 127 -2.52 12.32 -21.63
N GLU A 128 -1.84 13.00 -22.55
CA GLU A 128 -0.91 14.09 -22.21
C GLU A 128 -1.62 15.25 -21.52
N LEU A 129 -0.96 15.79 -20.51
CA LEU A 129 -1.39 16.99 -19.82
C LEU A 129 -1.03 18.20 -20.69
N ARG A 130 -2.02 18.75 -21.40
CA ARG A 130 -1.84 19.97 -22.19
C ARG A 130 -2.07 21.19 -21.31
N VAL A 131 -1.16 22.16 -21.34
CA VAL A 131 -1.24 23.44 -20.58
C VAL A 131 -2.21 24.44 -21.25
N GLU A 132 -3.29 23.95 -21.85
CA GLU A 132 -4.35 24.79 -22.42
C GLU A 132 -5.64 24.57 -21.63
N ASP A 133 -5.68 25.11 -20.41
CA ASP A 133 -6.92 25.52 -19.74
C ASP A 133 -6.52 26.31 -18.50
N GLU A 134 -6.38 27.63 -18.68
CA GLU A 134 -6.59 28.72 -17.69
C GLU A 134 -5.90 30.02 -18.14
N ARG A 135 -6.35 30.56 -19.29
CA ARG A 135 -6.44 32.00 -19.52
C ARG A 135 -7.79 32.30 -20.15
N LYS A 136 -8.85 32.10 -19.38
CA LYS A 136 -10.07 32.88 -19.55
C LYS A 136 -10.34 33.54 -18.21
N ASN A 137 -10.29 34.87 -18.26
CA ASN A 137 -10.54 35.82 -17.17
C ASN A 137 -11.77 35.49 -16.35
#